data_AF-A0A504JQK8-F1
#
_entry.id   AF-A0A504JQK8-F1
#
_cell.length_a   1.000
_cell.length_b   1.000
_cell.length_c   1.000
_cell.angle_alpha   90.00
_cell.angle_beta   90.00
_cell.angle_gamma   90.00
#
_symmetry.space_group_name_H-M   'P 1'
#
loop_
_entity.id
_entity.type
_entity.pdbx_description
1 polymer ?
#
loop_
_entity_poly.entity_id
_entity_poly.type
_entity_poly.pdbx_seq_one_letter_code
_entity_poly.pdbx_strand_id
1 'polypeptide(L)'
;MSVLIAFLSLAIESALGYPDWLFRAIGHPVMWFGRLISFLDRRLNRATDPDALRRQRGVQALLVIVLVPALIGLCVQILLWFIPLGLFITALLATSFLSQRSLYEHVEAVADALDSGGLDMGRAAVSRIVGRDPETLDRAGVCRAAIESLAENFSDGIVAPAFWTGVGGLAGGAAYKAANTADSM
;
A
#
# COMPACT_ATOMS: atom_id res chain seq x y z
N MET A 1 -2.60 6.87 -21.96
CA MET A 1 -3.70 6.13 -21.29
C MET A 1 -3.40 5.86 -19.82
N SER A 2 -2.16 5.49 -19.45
CA SER A 2 -1.75 5.26 -18.05
C SER A 2 -2.02 6.43 -17.09
N VAL A 3 -1.78 7.68 -17.51
CA VAL A 3 -2.14 8.88 -16.73
C VAL A 3 -3.64 8.96 -16.46
N LEU A 4 -4.50 8.59 -17.42
CA LEU A 4 -5.94 8.57 -17.22
C LEU A 4 -6.37 7.46 -16.26
N ILE A 5 -5.71 6.29 -16.32
CA ILE A 5 -5.92 5.21 -15.33
C ILE A 5 -5.58 5.72 -13.92
N ALA A 6 -4.43 6.38 -13.74
CA ALA A 6 -4.03 6.93 -12.45
C ALA A 6 -5.00 8.00 -11.94
N PHE A 7 -5.44 8.92 -12.81
CA PHE A 7 -6.41 9.94 -12.45
C PHE A 7 -7.75 9.34 -12.01
N LEU A 8 -8.29 8.39 -12.79
CA LEU A 8 -9.55 7.73 -12.47
C LEU A 8 -9.43 6.89 -11.19
N SER A 9 -8.32 6.17 -10.98
CA SER A 9 -8.13 5.39 -9.75
C SER A 9 -8.06 6.28 -8.52
N LEU A 10 -7.44 7.46 -8.59
CA LEU A 10 -7.47 8.45 -7.50
C LEU A 10 -8.89 8.95 -7.21
N ALA A 11 -9.64 9.33 -8.25
CA ALA A 11 -11.00 9.80 -8.09
C ALA A 11 -11.93 8.72 -7.50
N ILE A 12 -11.77 7.47 -7.93
CA ILE A 12 -12.58 6.34 -7.45
C ILE A 12 -12.18 5.97 -6.02
N GLU A 13 -10.89 5.86 -5.71
CA GLU A 13 -10.43 5.39 -4.40
C GLU A 13 -10.73 6.41 -3.29
N SER A 14 -10.57 7.72 -3.55
CA SER A 14 -11.01 8.75 -2.59
C SER A 14 -12.50 8.67 -2.27
N ALA A 15 -13.35 8.30 -3.22
CA ALA A 15 -14.80 8.22 -3.02
C ALA A 15 -15.24 6.90 -2.37
N LEU A 16 -14.69 5.76 -2.80
CA LEU A 16 -15.21 4.43 -2.43
C LEU A 16 -14.32 3.68 -1.43
N GLY A 17 -13.01 3.98 -1.41
CA GLY A 17 -12.03 3.15 -0.74
C GLY A 17 -12.00 1.71 -1.27
N TYR A 18 -11.43 0.80 -0.48
CA TYR A 18 -11.45 -0.62 -0.77
C TYR A 18 -12.66 -1.31 -0.10
N PRO A 19 -13.58 -1.94 -0.85
CA PRO A 19 -14.82 -2.44 -0.26
C PRO A 19 -14.64 -3.60 0.72
N ASP A 20 -15.30 -3.54 1.88
CA ASP A 20 -15.25 -4.59 2.92
C ASP A 20 -15.68 -5.97 2.44
N TRP A 21 -16.70 -6.04 1.57
CA TRP A 21 -17.16 -7.31 1.03
C TRP A 21 -16.08 -7.98 0.16
N LEU A 22 -15.30 -7.17 -0.58
CA LEU A 22 -14.21 -7.66 -1.41
C LEU A 22 -13.02 -8.07 -0.53
N PHE A 23 -12.73 -7.29 0.52
CA PHE A 23 -11.75 -7.65 1.53
C PHE A 23 -12.06 -8.99 2.19
N ARG A 24 -13.32 -9.23 2.57
CA ARG A 24 -13.73 -10.51 3.17
C ARG A 24 -13.67 -11.68 2.18
N ALA A 25 -13.96 -11.45 0.90
CA ALA A 25 -14.00 -12.50 -0.11
C ALA A 25 -12.60 -12.95 -0.56
N ILE A 26 -11.70 -12.02 -0.85
CA ILE A 26 -10.39 -12.31 -1.48
C ILE A 26 -9.20 -11.68 -0.75
N GLY A 27 -9.46 -10.81 0.23
CA GLY A 27 -8.44 -9.99 0.87
C GLY A 27 -7.93 -8.86 -0.04
N HIS A 28 -7.25 -7.89 0.56
CA HIS A 28 -6.54 -6.83 -0.15
C HIS A 28 -5.34 -7.37 -0.95
N PRO A 29 -5.11 -6.92 -2.20
CA PRO A 29 -3.98 -7.36 -3.03
C PRO A 29 -2.60 -7.19 -2.37
N VAL A 30 -2.42 -6.18 -1.53
CA VAL A 30 -1.19 -5.98 -0.73
C VAL A 30 -0.89 -7.20 0.15
N MET A 31 -1.91 -7.90 0.69
CA MET A 31 -1.70 -9.14 1.44
C MET A 31 -1.16 -10.28 0.57
N TRP A 32 -1.43 -10.27 -0.73
CA TRP A 32 -0.88 -11.26 -1.64
C TRP A 32 0.62 -11.02 -1.87
N PHE A 33 1.05 -9.76 -1.95
CA PHE A 33 2.48 -9.40 -1.94
C PHE A 33 3.13 -9.87 -0.65
N GLY A 34 2.52 -9.61 0.51
CA GLY A 34 3.04 -10.07 1.79
C GLY A 34 3.17 -11.60 1.88
N ARG A 35 2.20 -12.36 1.36
CA ARG A 35 2.29 -13.83 1.27
C ARG A 35 3.46 -14.29 0.39
N LEU A 36 3.67 -13.63 -0.75
CA LEU A 36 4.81 -13.91 -1.63
C LEU A 36 6.14 -13.60 -0.94
N ILE A 37 6.25 -12.44 -0.30
CA ILE A 37 7.43 -12.01 0.46
C ILE A 37 7.74 -13.03 1.55
N SER A 38 6.77 -13.37 2.41
CA SER A 38 6.96 -14.35 3.48
C SER A 38 7.32 -15.76 2.95
N PHE A 39 6.78 -16.15 1.80
CA PHE A 39 7.15 -17.42 1.17
C PHE A 39 8.61 -17.42 0.72
N LEU A 40 9.04 -16.35 0.05
CA LEU A 40 10.41 -16.21 -0.43
C LEU A 40 11.40 -16.07 0.72
N ASP A 41 11.09 -15.28 1.74
CA ASP A 41 11.92 -15.12 2.94
C ASP A 41 12.17 -16.47 3.62
N ARG A 42 11.12 -17.25 3.92
CA ARG A 42 11.25 -18.60 4.51
C ARG A 42 12.08 -19.57 3.66
N ARG A 43 12.05 -19.43 2.34
CA ARG A 43 12.74 -20.36 1.42
C ARG A 43 14.19 -19.96 1.18
N LEU A 44 14.46 -18.65 1.08
CA LEU A 44 15.68 -18.07 0.55
C LEU A 44 16.57 -17.41 1.62
N ASN A 45 16.00 -16.87 2.70
CA ASN A 45 16.74 -16.19 3.78
C ASN A 45 17.09 -17.14 4.93
N ARG A 46 18.06 -18.03 4.70
CA ARG A 46 18.52 -18.98 5.74
C ARG A 46 19.71 -18.41 6.49
N ALA A 47 19.63 -18.39 7.82
CA ALA A 47 20.71 -17.92 8.68
C ALA A 47 22.00 -18.77 8.58
N THR A 48 21.89 -20.00 8.07
CA THR A 48 23.03 -20.91 7.88
C THR A 48 23.85 -20.61 6.62
N ASP A 49 23.32 -19.80 5.69
CA ASP A 49 24.01 -19.50 4.44
C ASP A 49 25.02 -18.36 4.61
N PRO A 50 26.15 -18.36 3.86
CA PRO A 50 27.08 -17.24 3.86
C PRO A 50 26.44 -15.92 3.43
N ASP A 51 26.92 -14.80 3.96
CA ASP A 51 26.35 -13.46 3.68
C ASP A 51 26.27 -13.12 2.19
N ALA A 52 27.26 -13.54 1.40
CA ALA A 52 27.25 -13.34 -0.05
C ALA A 52 26.08 -14.06 -0.73
N LEU A 53 25.79 -15.30 -0.30
CA LEU A 53 24.68 -16.09 -0.82
C LEU A 53 23.33 -15.52 -0.35
N ARG A 54 23.25 -15.07 0.90
CA ARG A 54 22.05 -14.39 1.43
C ARG A 54 21.74 -13.13 0.64
N ARG A 55 22.74 -12.30 0.32
CA ARG A 55 22.57 -11.11 -0.53
C ARG A 55 22.10 -11.47 -1.95
N GLN A 56 22.73 -12.45 -2.60
CA GLN A 56 22.32 -12.89 -3.94
C GLN A 56 20.86 -13.38 -3.95
N ARG A 57 20.47 -14.16 -2.93
CA ARG A 57 19.11 -14.64 -2.77
C ARG A 57 18.11 -13.53 -2.45
N GLY A 58 18.51 -12.51 -1.69
CA GLY A 58 17.72 -11.30 -1.47
C GLY A 58 17.43 -10.56 -2.78
N VAL A 59 18.44 -10.40 -3.64
CA VAL A 59 18.26 -9.79 -4.97
C VAL A 59 17.31 -10.63 -5.83
N GLN A 60 17.47 -11.96 -5.84
CA GLN A 60 16.55 -12.85 -6.56
C GLN A 60 15.12 -12.76 -6.02
N ALA A 61 14.95 -12.73 -4.70
CA ALA A 61 13.64 -12.56 -4.07
C ALA A 61 12.99 -11.23 -4.48
N LEU A 62 13.73 -10.12 -4.40
CA LEU A 62 13.23 -8.80 -4.79
C LEU A 62 12.84 -8.74 -6.27
N LEU A 63 13.63 -9.33 -7.16
CA LEU A 63 13.27 -9.45 -8.58
C LEU A 63 11.96 -10.20 -8.77
N VAL A 64 11.75 -11.31 -8.06
CA VAL A 64 10.48 -12.05 -8.12
C VAL A 64 9.32 -11.22 -7.55
N ILE A 65 9.52 -10.57 -6.41
CA ILE A 65 8.51 -9.74 -5.75
C ILE A 65 8.05 -8.59 -6.65
N VAL A 66 8.95 -7.97 -7.42
CA VAL A 66 8.62 -6.85 -8.30
C VAL A 66 8.10 -7.33 -9.66
N LEU A 67 8.81 -8.25 -10.31
CA LEU A 67 8.52 -8.62 -11.70
C LEU A 67 7.26 -9.47 -11.84
N VAL A 68 6.96 -10.37 -10.89
CA VAL A 68 5.78 -11.24 -11.00
C VAL A 68 4.47 -10.43 -10.91
N PRO A 69 4.24 -9.59 -9.88
CA PRO A 69 3.08 -8.68 -9.86
C PRO A 69 3.02 -7.72 -11.04
N ALA A 70 4.15 -7.15 -11.46
CA ALA A 70 4.20 -6.25 -12.61
C ALA A 70 3.76 -6.94 -13.90
N LEU A 71 4.24 -8.16 -14.14
CA LEU A 71 3.88 -8.96 -15.32
C LEU A 71 2.41 -9.36 -15.29
N ILE A 72 1.89 -9.76 -14.13
CA ILE A 72 0.45 -10.06 -13.96
C ILE A 72 -0.37 -8.79 -14.27
N GLY A 73 0.00 -7.64 -13.70
CA GLY A 73 -0.66 -6.36 -13.96
C GLY A 73 -0.64 -5.97 -15.43
N LEU A 74 0.49 -6.18 -16.12
CA LEU A 74 0.64 -5.95 -17.56
C LEU A 74 -0.29 -6.87 -18.37
N CYS A 75 -0.28 -8.17 -18.09
CA CYS A 75 -1.12 -9.14 -18.78
C CYS A 75 -2.61 -8.84 -18.61
N VAL A 76 -3.04 -8.49 -17.38
CA VAL A 76 -4.43 -8.08 -17.12
C VAL A 76 -4.78 -6.82 -17.89
N GLN A 77 -3.91 -5.80 -17.88
CA GLN A 77 -4.17 -4.56 -18.61
C GLN A 77 -4.29 -4.79 -20.12
N ILE A 78 -3.41 -5.61 -20.71
CA ILE A 78 -3.46 -5.97 -22.13
C ILE A 78 -4.77 -6.70 -22.45
N LEU A 79 -5.18 -7.64 -21.61
CA LEU A 79 -6.44 -8.36 -21.82
C LEU A 79 -7.65 -7.42 -21.76
N LEU A 80 -7.65 -6.48 -20.81
CA LEU A 80 -8.73 -5.52 -20.64
C LEU A 80 -8.83 -4.54 -21.81
N TRP A 81 -7.76 -4.26 -22.56
CA TRP A 81 -7.83 -3.39 -23.75
C TRP A 81 -8.79 -3.90 -24.83
N PHE A 82 -9.07 -5.21 -24.87
CA PHE A 82 -10.00 -5.79 -25.83
C PHE A 82 -11.45 -5.82 -25.35
N ILE A 83 -11.72 -5.37 -24.13
CA ILE A 83 -13.06 -5.42 -23.51
C ILE A 83 -13.67 -4.01 -23.51
N PRO A 84 -14.97 -3.85 -23.85
CA PRO A 84 -15.68 -2.60 -23.61
C PRO A 84 -15.55 -2.16 -22.15
N LEU A 85 -15.30 -0.88 -21.90
CA LEU A 85 -15.01 -0.34 -20.55
C LEU A 85 -13.71 -0.86 -19.90
N GLY A 86 -12.83 -1.53 -20.65
CA GLY A 86 -11.56 -2.05 -20.14
C GLY A 86 -10.72 -1.03 -19.40
N LEU A 87 -10.68 0.22 -19.86
CA LEU A 87 -9.98 1.31 -19.16
C LEU A 87 -10.59 1.60 -17.78
N PHE A 88 -11.92 1.59 -17.64
CA PHE A 88 -12.59 1.82 -16.36
C PHE A 88 -12.34 0.66 -15.40
N ILE A 89 -12.42 -0.58 -15.89
CA ILE A 89 -12.10 -1.77 -15.09
C ILE A 89 -10.63 -1.74 -14.65
N THR A 90 -9.72 -1.32 -15.54
CA THR A 90 -8.29 -1.15 -15.22
C THR A 90 -8.08 -0.11 -14.12
N ALA A 91 -8.77 1.03 -14.18
CA ALA A 91 -8.74 2.06 -13.14
C ALA A 91 -9.31 1.55 -11.81
N LEU A 92 -10.42 0.80 -11.86
CA LEU A 92 -11.01 0.17 -10.68
C LEU A 92 -10.08 -0.86 -10.02
N LEU A 93 -9.30 -1.61 -10.80
CA LEU A 93 -8.27 -2.50 -10.24
C LEU A 93 -7.11 -1.72 -9.63
N ALA A 94 -6.71 -0.61 -10.25
CA ALA A 94 -5.62 0.24 -9.78
C ALA A 94 -5.93 0.94 -8.44
N THR A 95 -7.21 1.09 -8.06
CA THR A 95 -7.57 1.64 -6.74
C THR A 95 -6.98 0.81 -5.60
N SER A 96 -6.78 -0.49 -5.81
CA SER A 96 -6.20 -1.39 -4.80
C SER A 96 -4.73 -1.11 -4.47
N PHE A 97 -4.07 -0.22 -5.21
CA PHE A 97 -2.72 0.24 -4.91
C PHE A 97 -2.70 1.56 -4.11
N LEU A 98 -3.86 2.21 -3.99
CA LEU A 98 -4.05 3.50 -3.32
C LEU A 98 -4.76 3.32 -1.97
N SER A 99 -4.59 4.27 -1.06
CA SER A 99 -5.19 4.23 0.28
C SER A 99 -5.61 5.61 0.81
N GLN A 100 -6.10 6.51 -0.05
CA GLN A 100 -6.47 7.88 0.31
C GLN A 100 -7.58 7.92 1.34
N ARG A 101 -8.65 7.15 1.12
CA ARG A 101 -9.82 7.19 2.00
C ARG A 101 -9.49 6.66 3.38
N SER A 102 -8.84 5.49 3.43
CA SER A 102 -8.40 4.90 4.70
C SER A 102 -7.42 5.81 5.44
N LEU A 103 -6.48 6.44 4.74
CA LEU A 103 -5.54 7.38 5.37
C LEU A 103 -6.26 8.57 5.99
N TYR A 104 -7.23 9.15 5.28
CA TYR A 104 -8.05 10.24 5.79
C TYR A 104 -8.81 9.81 7.06
N GLU A 105 -9.54 8.69 7.00
CA GLU A 105 -10.35 8.18 8.11
C GLU A 105 -9.51 7.93 9.37
N HIS A 106 -8.29 7.39 9.24
CA HIS A 106 -7.44 7.14 10.40
C HIS A 106 -6.86 8.42 11.02
N VAL A 107 -6.46 9.40 10.20
CA VAL A 107 -5.91 10.67 10.71
C VAL A 107 -7.01 11.54 11.31
N GLU A 108 -8.19 11.60 10.67
CA GLU A 108 -9.37 12.28 11.20
C GLU A 108 -9.78 11.70 12.56
N ALA A 109 -9.78 10.38 12.69
CA ALA A 109 -10.08 9.72 13.97
C ALA A 109 -9.12 10.11 15.10
N VAL A 110 -7.87 10.48 14.81
CA VAL A 110 -6.94 11.00 15.84
C VAL A 110 -7.32 12.42 16.25
N ALA A 111 -7.66 13.27 15.28
CA ALA A 111 -8.11 14.64 15.55
C ALA A 111 -9.38 14.64 16.39
N ASP A 112 -10.40 13.89 15.97
CA ASP A 112 -11.66 13.75 16.70
C ASP A 112 -11.45 13.22 18.12
N ALA A 113 -10.62 12.17 18.27
CA ALA A 113 -10.32 11.59 19.57
C ALA A 113 -9.63 12.59 20.52
N LEU A 114 -8.74 13.44 20.00
CA LEU A 114 -8.07 14.47 20.78
C LEU A 114 -8.99 15.61 21.20
N ASP A 115 -9.96 15.96 20.36
CA ASP A 115 -10.90 17.05 20.59
C ASP A 115 -12.03 16.64 21.53
N SER A 116 -12.62 15.46 21.35
CA SER A 116 -13.74 14.99 22.18
C SER A 116 -13.33 14.14 23.38
N GLY A 117 -12.23 13.41 23.27
CA GLY A 117 -11.84 12.35 24.22
C GLY A 117 -10.56 12.61 25.00
N GLY A 118 -9.83 13.68 24.69
CA GLY A 118 -8.59 14.03 25.38
C GLY A 118 -7.39 13.15 24.99
N LEU A 119 -6.34 13.21 25.81
CA LEU A 119 -5.04 12.61 25.48
C LEU A 119 -5.09 11.08 25.36
N ASP A 120 -5.77 10.40 26.29
CA ASP A 120 -5.80 8.93 26.32
C ASP A 120 -6.50 8.35 25.08
N MET A 121 -7.62 8.96 24.67
CA MET A 121 -8.31 8.59 23.42
C MET A 121 -7.46 8.92 22.19
N GLY A 122 -6.76 10.05 22.19
CA GLY A 122 -5.82 10.40 21.13
C GLY A 122 -4.67 9.40 21.01
N ARG A 123 -4.10 8.93 22.13
CA ARG A 123 -3.08 7.88 22.17
C ARG A 123 -3.59 6.56 21.62
N ALA A 124 -4.79 6.15 22.04
CA ALA A 124 -5.43 4.94 21.53
C ALA A 124 -5.68 5.05 20.01
N ALA A 125 -6.16 6.18 19.51
CA ALA A 125 -6.39 6.38 18.09
C ALA A 125 -5.07 6.36 17.29
N VAL A 126 -4.05 7.10 17.73
CA VAL A 126 -2.77 7.23 17.02
C VAL A 126 -1.98 5.92 17.00
N SER A 127 -2.16 5.06 18.01
CA SER A 127 -1.56 3.71 18.07
C SER A 127 -1.85 2.85 16.83
N ARG A 128 -2.92 3.15 16.11
CA ARG A 128 -3.33 2.42 14.90
C ARG A 128 -2.54 2.83 13.65
N ILE A 129 -1.81 3.94 13.69
CA ILE A 129 -1.07 4.50 12.55
C ILE A 129 0.41 4.77 12.83
N VAL A 130 0.90 4.46 14.02
CA VAL A 130 2.31 4.64 14.39
C VAL A 130 2.93 3.31 14.80
N GLY A 131 4.22 3.14 14.52
CA GLY A 131 5.00 2.00 15.02
C GLY A 131 5.66 2.21 16.40
N ARG A 132 5.53 3.40 16.99
CA ARG A 132 6.16 3.78 18.28
C ARG A 132 5.18 3.71 19.44
N ASP A 133 5.70 3.56 20.67
CA ASP A 133 4.89 3.50 21.90
C ASP A 133 4.11 4.82 22.14
N PRO A 134 2.77 4.82 22.01
CA PRO A 134 1.94 6.00 22.18
C PRO A 134 1.85 6.50 23.62
N GLU A 135 2.12 5.64 24.62
CA GLU A 135 1.97 6.00 26.04
C GLU A 135 2.99 7.07 26.48
N THR A 136 4.09 7.19 25.75
CA THR A 136 5.12 8.20 25.98
C THR A 136 4.78 9.59 25.43
N LEU A 137 3.72 9.71 24.61
CA LEU A 137 3.41 10.93 23.87
C LEU A 137 2.51 11.87 24.66
N ASP A 138 2.89 13.13 24.78
CA ASP A 138 1.97 14.19 25.21
C ASP A 138 1.05 14.61 24.06
N ARG A 139 0.14 15.57 24.30
CA ARG A 139 -0.82 16.03 23.26
C ARG A 139 -0.09 16.48 21.98
N ALA A 140 1.00 17.24 22.11
CA ALA A 140 1.79 17.68 20.96
C ALA A 140 2.46 16.50 20.26
N GLY A 141 2.97 15.52 21.02
CA GLY A 141 3.54 14.28 20.52
C GLY A 141 2.55 13.44 19.72
N VAL A 142 1.29 13.34 20.16
CA VAL A 142 0.22 12.66 19.43
C VAL A 142 -0.05 13.37 18.10
N CYS A 143 -0.25 14.70 18.10
CA CYS A 143 -0.45 15.47 16.87
C CYS A 143 0.73 15.30 15.90
N ARG A 144 1.95 15.41 16.41
CA ARG A 144 3.17 15.23 15.62
C ARG A 144 3.24 13.83 15.02
N ALA A 145 2.92 12.80 15.79
CA ALA A 145 2.91 11.42 15.31
C ALA A 145 1.89 11.21 14.19
N ALA A 146 0.68 11.76 14.34
CA ALA A 146 -0.33 11.69 13.29
C ALA A 146 0.12 12.40 12.00
N ILE A 147 0.75 13.57 12.09
CA ILE A 147 1.24 14.33 10.93
C ILE A 147 2.43 13.63 10.26
N GLU A 148 3.38 13.11 11.05
CA GLU A 148 4.52 12.32 10.53
C GLU A 148 4.01 11.08 9.79
N SER A 149 3.12 10.30 10.42
CA SER A 149 2.49 9.13 9.79
C SER A 149 1.67 9.51 8.55
N LEU A 150 0.95 10.64 8.58
CA LEU A 150 0.20 11.12 7.42
C LEU A 150 1.13 11.42 6.25
N ALA A 151 2.22 12.14 6.49
CA ALA A 151 3.16 12.53 5.45
C ALA A 151 3.84 11.31 4.80
N GLU A 152 4.29 10.35 5.62
CA GLU A 152 4.89 9.10 5.16
C GLU A 152 3.89 8.26 4.35
N ASN A 153 2.69 8.02 4.88
CA ASN A 153 1.67 7.24 4.18
C ASN A 153 1.08 7.97 2.97
N PHE A 154 1.12 9.31 2.92
CA PHE A 154 0.73 10.06 1.74
C PHE A 154 1.72 9.83 0.59
N SER A 155 3.03 9.82 0.89
CA SER A 155 4.06 9.45 -0.09
C SER A 155 3.82 8.03 -0.62
N ASP A 156 3.70 7.06 0.27
CA ASP A 156 3.77 5.63 -0.07
C ASP A 156 2.44 5.00 -0.46
N GLY A 157 1.34 5.56 0.03
CA GLY A 157 -0.02 5.09 -0.20
C GLY A 157 -0.75 5.85 -1.30
N ILE A 158 -0.26 7.00 -1.75
CA ILE A 158 -0.98 7.88 -2.68
C ILE A 158 -0.09 8.38 -3.81
N VAL A 159 0.93 9.18 -3.48
CA VAL A 159 1.73 9.89 -4.48
C VAL A 159 2.52 8.91 -5.35
N ALA A 160 3.31 8.05 -4.72
CA ALA A 160 4.18 7.14 -5.45
C ALA A 160 3.40 6.04 -6.20
N PRO A 161 2.35 5.40 -5.63
CA PRO A 161 1.49 4.50 -6.42
C PRO A 161 0.85 5.20 -7.62
N ALA A 162 0.28 6.41 -7.45
CA ALA A 162 -0.34 7.14 -8.55
C ALA A 162 0.69 7.53 -9.63
N PHE A 163 1.88 7.96 -9.23
CA PHE A 163 2.97 8.26 -10.16
C PHE A 163 3.35 7.04 -10.99
N TRP A 164 3.63 5.90 -10.34
CA TRP A 164 4.04 4.69 -11.04
C TRP A 164 2.90 4.06 -11.85
N THR A 165 1.64 4.20 -11.43
CA THR A 165 0.48 3.89 -12.29
C THR A 165 0.39 4.84 -13.48
N GLY A 166 0.71 6.11 -13.32
CA GLY A 166 0.78 7.08 -14.42
C GLY A 166 1.86 6.74 -15.44
N VAL A 167 3.01 6.24 -14.99
CA VAL A 167 4.14 5.82 -15.83
C VAL A 167 3.86 4.47 -16.52
N GLY A 168 3.44 3.46 -15.77
CA GLY A 168 3.41 2.06 -16.23
C GLY A 168 2.03 1.38 -16.22
N GLY A 169 0.95 2.11 -15.92
CA GLY A 169 -0.39 1.53 -15.75
C GLY A 169 -0.47 0.58 -14.56
N LEU A 170 -1.25 -0.49 -14.67
CA LEU A 170 -1.36 -1.52 -13.63
C LEU A 170 0.00 -2.18 -13.33
N ALA A 171 0.85 -2.37 -14.34
CA ALA A 171 2.17 -2.97 -14.15
C ALA A 171 3.05 -2.08 -13.27
N GLY A 172 3.07 -0.77 -13.53
CA GLY A 172 3.84 0.19 -12.74
C GLY A 172 3.33 0.32 -11.30
N GLY A 173 2.01 0.43 -11.12
CA GLY A 173 1.39 0.46 -9.79
C GLY A 173 1.67 -0.81 -8.97
N ALA A 174 1.52 -1.98 -9.57
CA ALA A 174 1.81 -3.26 -8.94
C ALA A 174 3.29 -3.42 -8.58
N ALA A 175 4.20 -3.03 -9.49
CA ALA A 175 5.64 -3.08 -9.26
C ALA A 175 6.05 -2.23 -8.05
N TYR A 176 5.59 -0.97 -8.03
CA TYR A 176 5.87 -0.07 -6.92
C TYR A 176 5.28 -0.60 -5.62
N LYS A 177 4.00 -1.01 -5.62
CA LYS A 177 3.35 -1.41 -4.37
C LYS A 177 3.94 -2.71 -3.82
N ALA A 178 4.35 -3.63 -4.68
CA ALA A 178 5.08 -4.83 -4.24
C ALA A 178 6.45 -4.49 -3.64
N ALA A 179 7.21 -3.57 -4.25
CA ALA A 179 8.49 -3.10 -3.70
C ALA A 179 8.32 -2.39 -2.36
N ASN A 180 7.36 -1.46 -2.25
CA ASN A 180 7.04 -0.75 -1.00
C ASN A 180 6.59 -1.73 0.10
N THR A 181 5.77 -2.74 -0.24
CA THR A 181 5.38 -3.78 0.73
C THR A 181 6.58 -4.60 1.21
N ALA A 182 7.57 -4.84 0.36
CA ALA A 182 8.80 -5.55 0.75
C ALA A 182 9.73 -4.69 1.62
N ASP A 183 9.67 -3.37 1.50
CA ASP A 183 10.43 -2.45 2.36
C ASP A 183 9.80 -2.36 3.76
N SER A 184 8.48 -2.45 3.85
CA SER A 184 7.75 -2.42 5.13
C SER A 184 7.72 -3.74 5.91
N MET A 185 8.24 -4.85 5.35
CA MET A 185 8.17 -6.21 5.94
C MET A 185 9.56 -6.81 6.21
#